data_AF-U6ED28-F1
#
_entry.id   AF-U6ED28-F1
#
_cell.length_a   1.000
_cell.length_b   1.000
_cell.length_c   1.000
_cell.angle_alpha   90.00
_cell.angle_beta   90.00
_cell.angle_gamma   90.00
#
_symmetry.space_group_name_H-M   'P 1'
#
loop_
_entity.id
_entity.type
_entity.pdbx_description
1 polymer ?
#
loop_
_entity_poly.entity_id
_entity_poly.type
_entity_poly.pdbx_seq_one_letter_code
_entity_poly.pdbx_strand_id
1 'polypeptide(L)'
;MNIEVDSLKELNEGWDVQIKVTLSMEEMSQIDQSALKDDGDFRVNPEDPSVLYFQALLSLAEPWEDEPLSELIRAIKLEVEYRVKGLFKDRPL
;
A
#
# COMPACT_ATOMS: atom_id res chain seq x y z
N MET A 1 0.23 6.45 -11.59
CA MET A 1 0.14 6.05 -10.18
C MET A 1 1.28 6.70 -9.42
N ASN A 2 0.97 7.37 -8.32
CA ASN A 2 1.95 7.90 -7.37
C ASN A 2 1.89 7.06 -6.08
N ILE A 3 3.04 6.64 -5.55
CA ILE A 3 3.16 5.82 -4.33
C ILE A 3 4.10 6.52 -3.35
N GLU A 4 3.56 6.95 -2.21
CA GLU A 4 4.27 7.73 -1.21
C GLU A 4 4.07 7.15 0.20
N VAL A 5 5.03 7.40 1.09
CA VAL A 5 4.81 7.14 2.53
C VAL A 5 4.01 8.31 3.06
N ASP A 6 2.78 8.05 3.50
CA ASP A 6 1.89 9.06 4.07
C ASP A 6 2.20 9.27 5.55
N SER A 7 2.40 8.17 6.28
CA SER A 7 2.87 8.22 7.66
C SER A 7 3.77 7.05 8.02
N LEU A 8 4.68 7.32 8.95
CA LEU A 8 5.58 6.34 9.57
C LEU A 8 5.57 6.63 11.06
N LYS A 9 4.92 5.76 11.84
CA LYS A 9 4.77 5.94 13.28
C LYS A 9 5.53 4.84 14.00
N GLU A 10 6.48 5.25 14.83
CA GLU A 10 7.14 4.33 15.74
C GLU A 10 6.15 3.85 16.81
N LEU A 11 6.18 2.54 17.06
CA LEU A 11 5.44 1.84 18.09
C LEU A 11 6.45 1.19 19.03
N ASN A 12 5.98 0.73 20.20
CA ASN A 12 6.86 0.08 21.20
C ASN A 12 7.64 -1.12 20.63
N GLU A 13 7.10 -1.79 19.61
CA GLU A 13 7.65 -3.04 19.06
C GLU A 13 7.75 -2.98 17.52
N GLY A 14 7.88 -1.78 16.93
CA GLY A 14 7.95 -1.67 15.47
C GLY A 14 7.54 -0.33 14.88
N TRP A 15 7.10 -0.36 13.63
CA TRP A 15 6.61 0.81 12.91
C TRP A 15 5.28 0.51 12.22
N ASP A 16 4.30 1.39 12.44
CA ASP A 16 3.10 1.47 11.64
C ASP A 16 3.38 2.35 10.42
N VAL A 17 3.37 1.72 9.24
CA VAL A 17 3.66 2.36 7.95
C VAL A 17 2.37 2.50 7.18
N GLN A 18 2.05 3.72 6.77
CA GLN A 18 0.96 3.99 5.86
C GLN A 18 1.51 4.42 4.51
N ILE A 19 1.19 3.66 3.47
CA ILE A 19 1.47 4.00 2.08
C ILE A 19 0.21 4.58 1.45
N LYS A 20 0.34 5.73 0.82
CA LYS A 20 -0.72 6.34 0.03
C LYS A 20 -0.44 6.12 -1.45
N VAL A 21 -1.45 5.63 -2.15
CA VAL A 21 -1.46 5.45 -3.58
C VAL A 21 -2.49 6.40 -4.17
N THR A 22 -2.03 7.28 -5.06
CA THR A 22 -2.92 8.18 -5.80
C THR A 22 -2.95 7.74 -7.26
N LEU A 23 -4.16 7.48 -7.75
CA LEU A 23 -4.43 7.04 -9.11
C LEU A 23 -4.90 8.21 -9.96
N SER A 24 -4.54 8.21 -11.24
CA SER A 24 -5.19 9.10 -12.20
C SER A 24 -6.63 8.66 -12.45
N MET A 25 -7.46 9.55 -12.99
CA MET A 25 -8.82 9.20 -13.41
C MET A 25 -8.84 8.07 -14.46
N GLU A 26 -7.83 8.04 -15.34
CA GLU A 26 -7.65 6.97 -16.32
C GLU A 26 -7.37 5.63 -15.63
N GLU A 27 -6.43 5.61 -14.68
CA GLU A 27 -6.07 4.41 -13.93
C GLU A 27 -7.26 3.89 -13.11
N MET A 28 -7.98 4.79 -12.44
CA MET A 28 -9.15 4.44 -11.64
C MET A 28 -10.27 3.81 -12.48
N SER A 29 -10.44 4.25 -13.73
CA SER A 29 -11.44 3.68 -14.64
C SER A 29 -11.15 2.22 -15.03
N GLN A 30 -9.89 1.79 -14.93
CA GLN A 30 -9.42 0.46 -15.33
C GLN A 30 -9.35 -0.54 -14.17
N ILE A 31 -9.50 -0.08 -12.93
CA ILE A 31 -9.46 -0.94 -11.75
C ILE A 31 -10.78 -1.72 -11.58
N ASP A 32 -10.66 -2.97 -11.15
CA ASP A 32 -11.77 -3.76 -10.63
C ASP A 32 -12.23 -3.22 -9.26
N GLN A 33 -13.23 -2.35 -9.31
CA GLN A 33 -13.86 -1.80 -8.12
C GLN A 33 -14.49 -2.87 -7.21
N SER A 34 -14.78 -4.07 -7.71
CA SER A 34 -15.27 -5.16 -6.86
C SER A 34 -14.15 -5.81 -6.02
N ALA A 35 -12.90 -5.65 -6.45
CA ALA A 35 -11.70 -6.07 -5.73
C ALA A 35 -11.16 -4.98 -4.78
N LEU A 36 -11.59 -3.72 -4.94
CA LEU A 36 -11.34 -2.64 -4.00
C LEU A 36 -12.23 -2.80 -2.76
N LYS A 37 -11.80 -3.62 -1.79
CA LYS A 37 -12.46 -3.77 -0.50
C LYS A 37 -11.48 -3.54 0.63
N ASP A 38 -11.93 -2.85 1.67
CA ASP A 38 -11.16 -2.74 2.90
C ASP A 38 -10.95 -4.13 3.51
N ASP A 39 -9.70 -4.49 3.77
CA ASP A 39 -9.32 -5.81 4.29
C ASP A 39 -8.27 -5.75 5.42
N GLY A 40 -8.18 -4.61 6.12
CA GLY A 40 -7.24 -4.38 7.20
C GLY A 40 -5.88 -3.88 6.69
N ASP A 41 -5.37 -4.50 5.63
CA ASP A 41 -4.16 -4.08 4.91
C ASP A 41 -4.47 -2.90 3.96
N PHE A 42 -5.71 -2.79 3.50
CA PHE A 42 -6.17 -1.81 2.55
C PHE A 42 -7.35 -0.98 3.08
N ARG A 43 -7.34 0.33 2.80
CA ARG A 43 -8.44 1.26 3.09
C ARG A 43 -8.67 2.20 1.91
N VAL A 44 -9.91 2.29 1.44
CA VAL A 44 -10.32 3.27 0.42
C VAL A 44 -10.93 4.49 1.09
N ASN A 45 -10.56 5.69 0.64
CA ASN A 45 -11.20 6.91 1.14
C ASN A 45 -12.63 7.03 0.56
N PRO A 46 -13.68 7.14 1.39
CA PRO A 46 -15.05 7.30 0.89
C PRO A 46 -15.29 8.64 0.17
N GLU A 47 -14.49 9.67 0.44
CA GLU A 47 -14.60 10.98 -0.22
C GLU A 47 -13.84 11.06 -1.55
N ASP A 48 -12.77 10.25 -1.71
CA ASP A 48 -11.97 10.20 -2.92
C ASP A 48 -11.58 8.74 -3.27
N PRO A 49 -12.29 8.11 -4.22
CA PRO A 49 -12.03 6.73 -4.60
C PRO A 49 -10.72 6.57 -5.39
N SER A 50 -10.08 7.67 -5.82
CA SER A 50 -8.76 7.64 -6.48
C SER A 50 -7.59 7.55 -5.51
N VAL A 51 -7.86 7.65 -4.21
CA VAL A 51 -6.87 7.57 -3.14
C VAL A 51 -7.05 6.27 -2.36
N LEU A 52 -6.00 5.47 -2.36
CA LEU A 52 -5.93 4.21 -1.65
C LEU A 52 -4.87 4.29 -0.56
N TYR A 53 -5.19 3.79 0.62
CA TYR A 53 -4.26 3.70 1.73
C TYR A 53 -3.95 2.25 2.03
N PHE A 54 -2.67 1.93 2.16
CA PHE A 54 -2.19 0.63 2.60
C PHE A 54 -1.52 0.79 3.96
N GLN A 55 -1.92 -0.05 4.91
CA GLN A 55 -1.35 -0.07 6.24
C GLN A 55 -0.50 -1.33 6.40
N ALA A 56 0.72 -1.18 6.88
CA ALA A 56 1.66 -2.27 7.11
C ALA A 56 2.33 -2.10 8.47
N LEU A 57 2.38 -3.18 9.25
CA LEU A 57 3.08 -3.23 10.52
C LEU A 57 4.46 -3.87 10.31
N LEU A 58 5.52 -3.08 10.47
CA LEU A 58 6.88 -3.58 10.55
C LEU A 58 7.18 -3.92 12.00
N SER A 59 7.03 -5.19 12.36
CA SER A 59 7.41 -5.67 13.68
C SER A 59 8.94 -5.73 13.80
N LEU A 60 9.44 -5.30 14.96
CA LEU A 60 10.66 -5.85 15.58
C LEU A 60 10.39 -7.34 15.88
N ALA A 61 11.17 -8.19 16.51
CA ALA A 61 10.88 -9.64 16.63
C ALA A 61 10.76 -10.47 15.33
N GLU A 62 10.65 -9.87 14.15
CA GLU A 62 10.64 -10.58 12.86
C GLU A 62 12.07 -10.70 12.27
N PRO A 63 12.36 -11.73 11.46
CA PRO A 63 13.71 -12.02 10.97
C PRO A 63 14.36 -10.93 10.11
N TRP A 64 13.56 -9.98 9.61
CA TRP A 64 14.02 -8.86 8.78
C TRP A 64 14.43 -7.63 9.62
N GLU A 65 14.49 -7.74 10.95
CA GLU A 65 15.00 -6.69 11.86
C GLU A 65 16.39 -6.15 11.51
N ASP A 66 17.25 -6.99 10.91
CA ASP A 66 18.62 -6.61 10.54
C ASP A 66 18.68 -5.71 9.30
N GLU A 67 17.58 -5.59 8.54
CA GLU A 67 17.52 -4.73 7.36
C GLU A 67 17.27 -3.26 7.74
N PRO A 68 17.90 -2.30 7.05
CA PRO A 68 17.61 -0.89 7.27
C PRO A 68 16.13 -0.58 7.02
N LEU A 69 15.52 0.24 7.89
CA LEU A 69 14.12 0.67 7.75
C LEU A 69 13.79 1.22 6.35
N SER A 70 14.76 1.87 5.69
CA SER A 70 14.60 2.34 4.31
C SER A 70 14.39 1.21 3.29
N GLU A 71 15.06 0.08 3.46
CA GLU A 71 14.89 -1.09 2.59
C GLU A 71 13.56 -1.80 2.90
N LEU A 72 13.16 -1.88 4.17
CA LEU A 72 11.84 -2.41 4.56
C LEU A 72 10.69 -1.57 3.96
N ILE A 73 10.77 -0.24 4.09
CA ILE A 73 9.80 0.68 3.48
C ILE A 73 9.79 0.52 1.95
N ARG A 74 10.96 0.34 1.33
CA ARG A 74 11.05 0.11 -0.12
C ARG A 74 10.38 -1.21 -0.52
N ALA A 75 10.56 -2.27 0.25
CA ALA A 75 9.91 -3.55 0.01
C ALA A 75 8.38 -3.43 0.10
N ILE A 76 7.86 -2.76 1.15
CA ILE A 76 6.42 -2.49 1.28
C ILE A 76 5.90 -1.71 0.07
N LYS A 77 6.61 -0.67 -0.39
CA LYS A 77 6.20 0.09 -1.57
C LYS A 77 6.11 -0.78 -2.83
N LEU A 78 7.07 -1.69 -3.03
CA LEU A 78 7.05 -2.61 -4.18
C LEU A 78 5.88 -3.60 -4.09
N GLU A 79 5.59 -4.11 -2.89
CA GLU A 79 4.43 -4.98 -2.67
C GLU A 79 3.12 -4.23 -2.94
N VAL A 80 2.96 -3.01 -2.41
CA VAL A 80 1.80 -2.16 -2.66
C VAL A 80 1.64 -1.89 -4.15
N GLU A 81 2.73 -1.55 -4.85
CA GLU A 81 2.73 -1.36 -6.30
C GLU A 81 2.24 -2.62 -7.03
N TYR A 82 2.74 -3.79 -6.64
CA TYR A 82 2.35 -5.06 -7.22
C TYR A 82 0.85 -5.37 -6.98
N ARG A 83 0.38 -5.19 -5.74
CA ARG A 83 -1.04 -5.39 -5.37
C ARG A 83 -1.94 -4.48 -6.19
N VAL A 84 -1.64 -3.17 -6.26
CA VAL A 84 -2.45 -2.22 -7.03
C VAL A 84 -2.43 -2.55 -8.52
N LYS A 85 -1.29 -2.98 -9.07
CA LYS A 85 -1.21 -3.45 -10.47
C LYS A 85 -2.08 -4.68 -10.72
N GLY A 86 -2.25 -5.55 -9.73
CA GLY A 86 -3.13 -6.72 -9.79
C GLY A 86 -4.62 -6.37 -9.84
N LEU A 87 -5.01 -5.15 -9.45
CA LEU A 87 -6.40 -4.69 -9.49
C LEU A 87 -6.84 -4.21 -10.89
N PHE A 88 -5.92 -3.99 -11.83
CA PHE A 88 -6.26 -3.56 -13.18
C PHE A 88 -6.85 -4.74 -13.98
N LYS A 89 -8.01 -4.51 -14.61
CA LYS A 89 -8.78 -5.54 -15.34
C LYS A 89 -8.04 -6.16 -16.54
N ASP A 90 -7.04 -5.47 -17.07
CA ASP A 90 -6.38 -5.80 -18.34
C ASP A 90 -4.87 -6.02 -18.21
N ARG A 91 -4.44 -7.02 -17.45
CA ARG A 91 -3.07 -7.57 -17.61
C ARG A 91 -3.11 -9.07 -17.90
N PRO A 92 -2.64 -9.53 -19.07
CA PRO A 92 -2.23 -10.92 -19.19
C PRO A 92 -1.04 -11.14 -18.26
N LEU A 93 -1.14 -12.18 -17.42
CA LEU A 93 -0.05 -12.71 -16.60
C LEU A 93 1.14 -13.11 -17.49
#